data_AF-A0A7K3XNY6-F1
#
_entry.id   AF-A0A7K3XNY6-F1
#
_cell.length_a   1.000
_cell.length_b   1.000
_cell.length_c   1.000
_cell.angle_alpha   90.00
_cell.angle_beta   90.00
_cell.angle_gamma   90.00
#
_symmetry.space_group_name_H-M   'P 1'
#
loop_
_entity.id
_entity.type
_entity.pdbx_description
1 polymer ?
#
loop_
_entity_poly.entity_id
_entity_poly.type
_entity_poly.pdbx_seq_one_letter_code
_entity_poly.pdbx_strand_id
1 'polypeptide(L)'
;MKRSLLPVMALAVTVALSSCGGGSKPAKKDDLKPAPFTGAKGEVKIMTLDPGHFHAALVQKDMYEQVSSDVFVYAPEGNDLKEHLKRIEGYNTRAEKPTAWNEKVYTGSDYLEKMLSEKPGNVVVVSGNNRIKTDYILKSVTAGLNVLADKPMVISSDNFPVLEQAFDIAKEKGVLLYDIMTERFSVTTIL
;
A
#
# COMPACT_ATOMS: atom_id res chain seq x y z
N MET A 1 -82.40 -44.59 -2.72
CA MET A 1 -83.02 -43.24 -2.88
C MET A 1 -82.68 -42.39 -1.67
N LYS A 2 -81.85 -41.37 -1.85
CA LYS A 2 -81.89 -40.03 -1.23
C LYS A 2 -80.58 -39.33 -1.58
N ARG A 3 -80.68 -38.38 -2.51
CA ARG A 3 -79.70 -37.31 -2.74
C ARG A 3 -79.61 -36.47 -1.47
N SER A 4 -78.46 -35.85 -1.19
CA SER A 4 -78.39 -34.40 -0.88
C SER A 4 -77.00 -33.98 -0.37
N LEU A 5 -76.41 -33.05 -1.11
CA LEU A 5 -75.52 -31.95 -0.73
C LEU A 5 -74.21 -32.19 0.05
N LEU A 6 -73.10 -32.00 -0.67
CA LEU A 6 -71.84 -31.44 -0.14
C LEU A 6 -72.05 -29.97 0.30
N PRO A 7 -71.28 -29.51 1.30
CA PRO A 7 -70.70 -28.18 1.27
C PRO A 7 -69.19 -28.28 1.02
N VAL A 8 -68.76 -27.42 0.09
CA VAL A 8 -67.39 -27.13 -0.32
C VAL A 8 -66.56 -26.70 0.88
N MET A 9 -65.56 -27.48 1.27
CA MET A 9 -64.52 -27.04 2.20
C MET A 9 -63.45 -26.29 1.40
N ALA A 10 -63.42 -24.97 1.57
CA ALA A 10 -62.42 -24.10 0.95
C ALA A 10 -61.01 -24.46 1.48
N LEU A 11 -60.18 -24.99 0.59
CA LEU A 11 -58.76 -25.22 0.83
C LEU A 11 -58.05 -23.87 0.72
N ALA A 12 -57.70 -23.26 1.86
CA ALA A 12 -56.88 -22.07 1.88
C ALA A 12 -55.44 -22.44 1.49
N VAL A 13 -55.11 -22.30 0.21
CA VAL A 13 -53.74 -22.36 -0.30
C VAL A 13 -53.07 -21.03 0.05
N THR A 14 -52.32 -21.00 1.15
CA THR A 14 -51.37 -19.91 1.42
C THR A 14 -50.20 -20.03 0.47
N VAL A 15 -50.21 -19.21 -0.59
CA VAL A 15 -49.05 -18.97 -1.44
C VAL A 15 -48.06 -18.11 -0.64
N ALA A 16 -47.01 -18.72 -0.11
CA ALA A 16 -45.87 -17.98 0.42
C ALA A 16 -45.05 -17.45 -0.75
N LEU A 17 -45.19 -16.15 -1.04
CA LEU A 17 -44.31 -15.44 -1.97
C LEU A 17 -42.94 -15.27 -1.29
N SER A 18 -42.01 -16.17 -1.58
CA SER A 18 -40.59 -15.99 -1.27
C SER A 18 -40.02 -14.93 -2.20
N SER A 19 -40.12 -13.66 -1.78
CA SER A 19 -39.42 -12.54 -2.40
C SER A 19 -37.94 -12.59 -2.03
N CYS A 20 -37.08 -12.79 -3.04
CA CYS A 20 -35.66 -12.48 -2.97
C CYS A 20 -35.49 -10.96 -2.85
N GLY A 21 -35.40 -10.45 -1.62
CA GLY A 21 -34.92 -9.10 -1.33
C GLY A 21 -33.51 -9.18 -0.79
N GLY A 22 -32.53 -8.85 -1.63
CA GLY A 22 -31.13 -8.67 -1.24
C GLY A 22 -31.00 -7.54 -0.22
N GLY A 23 -31.01 -7.89 1.06
CA GLY A 23 -30.61 -7.02 2.15
C GLY A 23 -29.17 -7.31 2.54
N SER A 24 -28.23 -6.55 1.99
CA SER A 24 -26.88 -6.47 2.54
C SER A 24 -27.01 -6.10 4.01
N LYS A 25 -26.69 -7.05 4.91
CA LYS A 25 -26.52 -6.73 6.33
C LYS A 25 -25.48 -5.62 6.41
N PRO A 26 -25.71 -4.54 7.17
CA PRO A 26 -24.65 -3.60 7.45
C PRO A 26 -23.56 -4.39 8.17
N ALA A 27 -22.35 -4.38 7.61
CA ALA A 27 -21.19 -4.97 8.28
C ALA A 27 -21.12 -4.40 9.70
N LYS A 28 -20.97 -5.28 10.69
CA LYS A 28 -20.76 -4.84 12.07
C LYS A 28 -19.55 -3.92 12.09
N LYS A 29 -19.66 -2.79 12.79
CA LYS A 29 -18.56 -1.82 13.00
C LYS A 29 -17.35 -2.40 13.78
N ASP A 30 -17.41 -3.67 14.18
CA ASP A 30 -16.44 -4.31 15.09
C ASP A 30 -15.48 -5.30 14.40
N ASP A 31 -15.53 -5.45 13.07
CA ASP A 31 -14.58 -6.32 12.31
C ASP A 31 -13.36 -5.55 11.77
N LEU A 32 -13.25 -4.24 12.04
CA LEU A 32 -12.05 -3.47 11.74
C LEU A 32 -11.07 -3.63 12.90
N LYS A 33 -10.05 -4.48 12.71
CA LYS A 33 -8.82 -4.43 13.52
C LYS A 33 -8.40 -2.96 13.65
N PRO A 34 -8.01 -2.47 14.84
CA PRO A 34 -7.58 -1.09 15.01
C PRO A 34 -6.55 -0.72 13.94
N ALA A 35 -6.73 0.45 13.32
CA ALA A 35 -5.84 0.92 12.26
C ALA A 35 -4.40 0.98 12.81
N PRO A 36 -3.39 0.45 12.10
CA PRO A 36 -2.03 0.33 12.62
C PRO A 36 -1.31 1.67 12.81
N PHE A 37 -1.88 2.77 12.33
CA PHE A 37 -1.35 4.13 12.43
C PHE A 37 -2.37 5.03 13.11
N THR A 38 -1.90 5.87 14.03
CA THR A 38 -2.71 6.76 14.89
C THR A 38 -2.46 8.24 14.62
N GLY A 39 -1.48 8.57 13.78
CA GLY A 39 -0.93 9.91 13.62
C GLY A 39 0.11 10.28 14.68
N ALA A 40 0.59 9.31 15.47
CA ALA A 40 1.57 9.57 16.54
C ALA A 40 2.93 9.96 15.97
N LYS A 41 3.67 10.75 16.74
CA LYS A 41 5.01 11.20 16.36
C LYS A 41 5.95 10.02 16.11
N GLY A 42 6.60 10.00 14.95
CA GLY A 42 7.57 8.98 14.55
C GLY A 42 7.00 7.57 14.35
N GLU A 43 5.68 7.41 14.21
CA GLU A 43 5.06 6.11 14.01
C GLU A 43 5.41 5.49 12.65
N VAL A 44 5.65 6.31 11.62
CA VAL A 44 6.05 5.88 10.28
C VAL A 44 7.56 5.74 10.23
N LYS A 45 8.04 4.55 9.86
CA LYS A 45 9.47 4.22 9.73
C LYS A 45 9.73 3.77 8.30
N ILE A 46 10.46 4.59 7.56
CA ILE A 46 10.70 4.39 6.13
C ILE A 46 11.85 3.40 5.91
N MET A 47 11.61 2.49 4.97
CA MET A 47 12.63 1.67 4.33
C MET A 47 12.71 2.05 2.86
N THR A 48 13.81 2.63 2.41
CA THR A 48 14.04 2.96 1.00
C THR A 48 14.72 1.77 0.33
N LEU A 49 14.04 1.16 -0.65
CA LEU A 49 14.53 -0.02 -1.35
C LEU A 49 15.03 0.36 -2.76
N ASP A 50 16.30 0.07 -3.03
CA ASP A 50 16.96 0.23 -4.33
C ASP A 50 16.62 1.57 -5.03
N PRO A 51 16.94 2.73 -4.41
CA PRO A 51 16.55 4.02 -4.95
C PRO A 51 17.33 4.31 -6.24
N GLY A 52 16.62 4.46 -7.36
CA GLY A 52 17.18 4.74 -8.68
C GLY A 52 16.47 5.85 -9.46
N HIS A 53 15.57 6.58 -8.79
CA HIS A 53 14.86 7.72 -9.38
C HIS A 53 14.65 8.81 -8.32
N PHE A 54 14.58 10.08 -8.73
CA PHE A 54 14.59 11.21 -7.80
C PHE A 54 13.38 11.24 -6.83
N HIS A 55 12.26 10.62 -7.21
CA HIS A 55 11.09 10.50 -6.34
C HIS A 55 11.40 9.73 -5.04
N ALA A 56 12.40 8.83 -5.02
CA ALA A 56 12.82 8.13 -3.81
C ALA A 56 13.27 9.12 -2.72
N ALA A 57 14.02 10.14 -3.11
CA ALA A 57 14.43 11.20 -2.19
C ALA A 57 13.31 12.21 -1.93
N LEU A 58 12.46 12.48 -2.93
CA LEU A 58 11.41 13.50 -2.82
C LEU A 58 10.40 13.21 -1.70
N VAL A 59 10.16 11.94 -1.36
CA VAL A 59 9.35 11.54 -0.19
C VAL A 59 9.90 12.14 1.11
N GLN A 60 11.20 12.38 1.18
CA GLN A 60 11.94 12.94 2.31
C GLN A 60 12.25 14.45 2.12
N LYS A 61 11.56 15.15 1.21
CA LYS A 61 11.88 16.56 0.94
C LYS A 61 11.70 17.47 2.16
N ASP A 62 10.75 17.15 3.01
CA ASP A 62 10.39 17.88 4.23
C ASP A 62 10.14 16.90 5.38
N MET A 63 10.30 17.37 6.63
CA MET A 63 10.02 16.58 7.83
C MET A 63 8.52 16.57 8.14
N TYR A 64 7.99 15.41 8.49
CA TYR A 64 6.64 15.23 9.01
C TYR A 64 6.71 14.66 10.42
N GLU A 65 5.91 15.15 11.37
CA GLU A 65 5.99 14.71 12.77
C GLU A 65 5.74 13.21 12.92
N GLN A 66 4.88 12.64 12.08
CA GLN A 66 4.57 11.22 12.08
C GLN A 66 5.71 10.34 11.55
N VAL A 67 6.69 10.90 10.84
CA VAL A 67 7.78 10.15 10.22
C VAL A 67 9.03 10.21 11.08
N SER A 68 9.55 9.04 11.44
CA SER A 68 10.83 8.87 12.14
C SER A 68 11.96 9.47 11.30
N SER A 69 12.86 10.23 11.92
CA SER A 69 14.06 10.76 11.26
C SER A 69 15.06 9.67 10.86
N ASP A 70 15.02 8.52 11.53
CA ASP A 70 15.78 7.33 11.11
C ASP A 70 15.12 6.68 9.90
N VAL A 71 15.86 6.58 8.80
CA VAL A 71 15.43 5.95 7.54
C VAL A 71 16.41 4.85 7.18
N PHE A 72 15.89 3.69 6.79
CA PHE A 72 16.72 2.53 6.49
C PHE A 72 16.82 2.33 4.98
N VAL A 73 18.02 2.33 4.43
CA VAL A 73 18.24 2.20 2.98
C VAL A 73 18.83 0.84 2.68
N TYR A 74 18.21 0.09 1.78
CA TYR A 74 18.69 -1.21 1.32
C TYR A 74 18.86 -1.17 -0.20
N ALA A 75 20.09 -1.29 -0.68
CA ALA A 75 20.38 -1.17 -2.10
C ALA A 75 21.67 -1.93 -2.50
N PRO A 76 21.84 -2.30 -3.78
CA PRO A 76 23.17 -2.60 -4.29
C PRO A 76 24.07 -1.36 -4.24
N GLU A 77 25.38 -1.57 -4.19
CA GLU A 77 26.33 -0.46 -4.39
C GLU A 77 26.21 0.10 -5.82
N GLY A 78 26.19 1.42 -5.96
CA GLY A 78 26.09 2.03 -7.28
C GLY A 78 25.91 3.55 -7.26
N ASN A 79 25.87 4.13 -8.46
CA ASN A 79 25.63 5.57 -8.63
C ASN A 79 24.23 5.99 -8.19
N ASP A 80 23.24 5.12 -8.39
CA ASP A 80 21.85 5.36 -8.00
C ASP A 80 21.73 5.64 -6.50
N LEU A 81 22.32 4.78 -5.66
CA LEU A 81 22.40 4.99 -4.21
C LEU A 81 23.16 6.28 -3.85
N LYS A 82 24.32 6.54 -4.47
CA LYS A 82 25.10 7.76 -4.21
C LYS A 82 24.30 9.02 -4.51
N GLU A 83 23.58 9.03 -5.63
CA GLU A 83 22.75 10.14 -6.07
C GLU A 83 21.52 10.33 -5.19
N HIS A 84 20.95 9.25 -4.64
CA HIS A 84 19.92 9.31 -3.61
C HIS A 84 20.45 9.98 -2.33
N LEU A 85 21.54 9.48 -1.76
CA LEU A 85 22.13 10.01 -0.52
C LEU A 85 22.56 11.47 -0.67
N LYS A 86 23.11 11.84 -1.83
CA LYS A 86 23.45 13.25 -2.13
C LYS A 86 22.23 14.17 -2.11
N ARG A 87 21.06 13.71 -2.55
CA ARG A 87 19.82 14.50 -2.49
C ARG A 87 19.34 14.66 -1.05
N ILE A 88 19.38 13.59 -0.26
CA ILE A 88 19.03 13.63 1.17
C ILE A 88 19.96 14.59 1.92
N GLU A 89 21.27 14.52 1.68
CA GLU A 89 22.24 15.45 2.26
C GLU A 89 21.97 16.90 1.86
N GLY A 90 21.60 17.13 0.59
CA GLY A 90 21.17 18.44 0.12
C GLY A 90 19.91 18.95 0.83
N TYR A 91 19.01 18.08 1.30
CA TYR A 91 17.87 18.48 2.11
C TYR A 91 18.26 18.76 3.56
N ASN A 92 19.18 17.99 4.12
CA ASN A 92 19.68 18.18 5.48
C ASN A 92 20.50 19.48 5.63
N THR A 93 21.19 19.91 4.58
CA THR A 93 22.13 21.05 4.61
C THR A 93 21.60 22.35 4.01
N ARG A 94 20.38 22.35 3.44
CA ARG A 94 19.81 23.56 2.82
C ARG A 94 19.55 24.66 3.87
N ALA A 95 19.70 25.92 3.46
CA ALA A 95 19.53 27.07 4.35
C ALA A 95 18.08 27.22 4.86
N GLU A 96 17.09 26.98 4.00
CA GLU A 96 15.69 27.13 4.34
C GLU A 96 15.06 25.80 4.75
N LYS A 97 14.60 25.73 6.01
CA LYS A 97 13.94 24.54 6.58
C LYS A 97 14.76 23.25 6.36
N PRO A 98 16.01 23.15 6.86
CA PRO A 98 16.80 21.93 6.73
C PRO A 98 16.07 20.72 7.32
N THR A 99 16.21 19.56 6.69
CA THR A 99 15.76 18.28 7.27
C THR A 99 16.82 17.72 8.24
N ALA A 100 16.48 16.63 8.93
CA ALA A 100 17.41 15.96 9.85
C ALA A 100 17.34 14.44 9.67
N TRP A 101 17.32 13.97 8.42
CA TRP A 101 17.25 12.55 8.10
C TRP A 101 18.55 11.85 8.45
N ASN A 102 18.42 10.69 9.08
CA ASN A 102 19.51 9.80 9.45
C ASN A 102 19.43 8.52 8.62
N GLU A 103 20.15 8.50 7.50
CA GLU A 103 20.16 7.39 6.54
C GLU A 103 21.02 6.23 7.08
N LYS A 104 20.36 5.14 7.50
CA LYS A 104 20.96 3.87 7.93
C LYS A 104 21.09 2.95 6.72
N VAL A 105 22.24 2.98 6.09
CA VAL A 105 22.47 2.33 4.79
C VAL A 105 23.02 0.91 4.95
N TYR A 106 22.39 -0.04 4.28
CA TYR A 106 22.91 -1.37 3.99
C TYR A 106 23.15 -1.53 2.49
N THR A 107 24.38 -1.90 2.15
CA THR A 107 24.75 -2.32 0.79
C THR A 107 25.17 -3.77 0.77
N GLY A 108 24.66 -4.52 -0.20
CA GLY A 108 24.97 -5.93 -0.39
C GLY A 108 24.28 -6.45 -1.64
N SER A 109 24.63 -7.63 -2.13
CA SER A 109 23.88 -8.28 -3.21
C SER A 109 22.57 -8.91 -2.71
N ASP A 110 22.44 -9.08 -1.40
CA ASP A 110 21.30 -9.64 -0.67
C ASP A 110 20.43 -8.54 -0.03
N TYR A 111 20.51 -7.30 -0.51
CA TYR A 111 19.83 -6.13 0.07
C TYR A 111 18.33 -6.33 0.28
N LEU A 112 17.65 -7.00 -0.65
CA LEU A 112 16.22 -7.27 -0.56
C LEU A 112 15.93 -8.30 0.53
N GLU A 113 16.65 -9.42 0.53
CA GLU A 113 16.54 -10.47 1.53
C GLU A 113 16.84 -9.93 2.94
N LYS A 114 17.86 -9.08 3.05
CA LYS A 114 18.24 -8.40 4.29
C LYS A 114 17.14 -7.49 4.80
N MET A 115 16.58 -6.62 3.95
CA MET A 115 15.46 -5.74 4.30
C MET A 115 14.26 -6.53 4.80
N LEU A 116 13.88 -7.59 4.07
CA LEU A 116 12.72 -8.41 4.40
C LEU A 116 12.92 -9.28 5.65
N SER A 117 14.17 -9.58 6.02
CA SER A 117 14.52 -10.29 7.24
C SER A 117 14.50 -9.35 8.46
N GLU A 118 15.15 -8.20 8.34
CA GLU A 118 15.32 -7.25 9.45
C GLU A 118 14.06 -6.43 9.74
N LYS A 119 13.33 -6.04 8.69
CA LYS A 119 12.11 -5.20 8.73
C LYS A 119 12.16 -4.08 9.77
N PRO A 120 13.20 -3.21 9.77
CA PRO A 120 13.33 -2.16 10.79
C PRO A 120 12.25 -1.06 10.68
N GLY A 121 11.50 -1.01 9.58
CA GLY A 121 10.41 -0.07 9.33
C GLY A 121 9.08 -0.73 8.97
N ASN A 122 8.10 0.11 8.66
CA ASN A 122 6.72 -0.30 8.36
C ASN A 122 6.18 0.24 7.02
N VAL A 123 6.94 1.09 6.33
CA VAL A 123 6.63 1.61 4.99
C VAL A 123 7.85 1.44 4.09
N VAL A 124 7.70 0.75 2.95
CA VAL A 124 8.71 0.63 1.90
C VAL A 124 8.47 1.69 0.83
N VAL A 125 9.49 2.47 0.51
CA VAL A 125 9.49 3.39 -0.63
C VAL A 125 10.23 2.73 -1.79
N VAL A 126 9.56 2.60 -2.94
CA VAL A 126 10.13 1.97 -4.14
C VAL A 126 10.09 2.93 -5.33
N SER A 127 11.24 3.45 -5.73
CA SER A 127 11.36 4.42 -6.83
C SER A 127 12.72 4.28 -7.52
N GLY A 128 12.74 3.56 -8.65
CA GLY A 128 13.95 3.22 -9.39
C GLY A 128 13.66 2.30 -10.58
N ASN A 129 14.32 1.14 -10.63
CA ASN A 129 14.24 0.23 -11.76
C ASN A 129 12.84 -0.41 -11.94
N ASN A 130 12.10 0.04 -12.94
CA ASN A 130 10.74 -0.43 -13.24
C ASN A 130 10.67 -1.91 -13.65
N ARG A 131 11.78 -2.53 -14.07
CA ARG A 131 11.80 -3.95 -14.48
C ARG A 131 11.61 -4.91 -13.31
N ILE A 132 12.02 -4.49 -12.12
CA ILE A 132 12.03 -5.33 -10.91
C ILE A 132 11.04 -4.80 -9.84
N LYS A 133 10.51 -3.60 -10.03
CA LYS A 133 9.60 -2.94 -9.09
C LYS A 133 8.38 -3.79 -8.70
N THR A 134 7.74 -4.47 -9.66
CA THR A 134 6.57 -5.31 -9.36
C THR A 134 6.91 -6.47 -8.41
N ASP A 135 8.09 -7.07 -8.55
CA ASP A 135 8.58 -8.13 -7.64
C ASP A 135 8.87 -7.57 -6.23
N TYR A 136 9.51 -6.39 -6.15
CA TYR A 136 9.74 -5.71 -4.88
C TYR A 136 8.43 -5.38 -4.16
N ILE A 137 7.44 -4.88 -4.88
CA ILE A 137 6.10 -4.60 -4.35
C ILE A 137 5.50 -5.89 -3.77
N LEU A 138 5.43 -6.96 -4.56
CA LEU A 138 4.85 -8.24 -4.15
C LEU A 138 5.53 -8.81 -2.89
N LYS A 139 6.86 -8.81 -2.86
CA LYS A 139 7.63 -9.33 -1.71
C LYS A 139 7.43 -8.47 -0.45
N SER A 140 7.36 -7.15 -0.60
CA SER A 140 7.16 -6.21 0.52
C SER A 140 5.78 -6.36 1.14
N VAL A 141 4.71 -6.40 0.32
CA VAL A 141 3.35 -6.61 0.86
C VAL A 141 3.21 -8.02 1.45
N THR A 142 3.83 -9.03 0.84
CA THR A 142 3.89 -10.40 1.40
C THR A 142 4.54 -10.43 2.78
N ALA A 143 5.56 -9.59 2.99
CA ALA A 143 6.22 -9.40 4.28
C ALA A 143 5.39 -8.62 5.30
N GLY A 144 4.20 -8.12 4.94
CA GLY A 144 3.33 -7.33 5.83
C GLY A 144 3.77 -5.87 5.95
N LEU A 145 4.40 -5.32 4.91
CA LEU A 145 4.85 -3.94 4.87
C LEU A 145 3.90 -3.10 4.00
N ASN A 146 3.66 -1.86 4.41
CA ASN A 146 3.01 -0.88 3.53
C ASN A 146 4.00 -0.47 2.44
N VAL A 147 3.51 -0.14 1.25
CA VAL A 147 4.35 0.19 0.10
C VAL A 147 3.86 1.48 -0.56
N LEU A 148 4.78 2.43 -0.70
CA LEU A 148 4.63 3.64 -1.51
C LEU A 148 5.54 3.52 -2.74
N ALA A 149 4.97 3.28 -3.91
CA ALA A 149 5.71 3.00 -5.14
C ALA A 149 5.56 4.11 -6.18
N ASP A 150 6.66 4.56 -6.77
CA ASP A 150 6.59 5.47 -7.92
C ASP A 150 5.94 4.77 -9.13
N LYS A 151 5.32 5.54 -10.01
CA LYS A 151 4.83 5.00 -11.29
C LYS A 151 5.96 4.64 -12.26
N PRO A 152 5.68 3.78 -13.25
CA PRO A 152 4.60 2.79 -13.22
C PRO A 152 4.95 1.65 -12.25
N MET A 153 3.94 1.02 -11.63
CA MET A 153 4.12 -0.16 -10.77
C MET A 153 4.34 -1.46 -11.55
N VAL A 154 4.02 -1.46 -12.85
CA VAL A 154 4.16 -2.58 -13.78
C VAL A 154 4.36 -2.04 -15.20
N ILE A 155 5.16 -2.71 -16.03
CA ILE A 155 5.53 -2.24 -17.38
C ILE A 155 5.17 -3.22 -18.51
N SER A 156 4.61 -4.38 -18.19
CA SER A 156 4.18 -5.39 -19.16
C SER A 156 2.83 -5.99 -18.77
N SER A 157 2.04 -6.40 -19.76
CA SER A 157 0.79 -7.15 -19.56
C SER A 157 1.02 -8.43 -18.78
N ASP A 158 2.11 -9.14 -19.08
CA ASP A 158 2.42 -10.44 -18.49
C ASP A 158 2.70 -10.35 -16.99
N ASN A 159 3.17 -9.19 -16.52
CA ASN A 159 3.40 -8.92 -15.10
C ASN A 159 2.19 -8.27 -14.42
N PHE A 160 1.13 -7.90 -15.15
CA PHE A 160 -0.05 -7.28 -14.55
C PHE A 160 -0.74 -8.19 -13.52
N PRO A 161 -0.91 -9.52 -13.76
CA PRO A 161 -1.45 -10.42 -12.73
C PRO A 161 -0.63 -10.48 -11.44
N VAL A 162 0.69 -10.23 -11.52
CA VAL A 162 1.56 -10.15 -10.33
C VAL A 162 1.24 -8.91 -9.50
N LEU A 163 0.92 -7.79 -10.16
CA LEU A 163 0.48 -6.59 -9.46
C LEU A 163 -0.92 -6.77 -8.84
N GLU A 164 -1.84 -7.44 -9.53
CA GLU A 164 -3.16 -7.80 -8.97
C GLU A 164 -2.99 -8.66 -7.70
N GLN A 165 -2.15 -9.69 -7.77
CA GLN A 165 -1.81 -10.51 -6.60
C GLN A 165 -1.24 -9.68 -5.45
N ALA A 166 -0.39 -8.68 -5.73
CA ALA A 166 0.15 -7.81 -4.69
C ALA A 166 -0.96 -6.99 -3.99
N PHE A 167 -1.96 -6.51 -4.74
CA PHE A 167 -3.12 -5.83 -4.14
C PHE A 167 -3.98 -6.77 -3.29
N ASP A 168 -4.22 -8.00 -3.75
CA ASP A 168 -4.96 -9.00 -2.99
C ASP A 168 -4.27 -9.34 -1.67
N ILE A 169 -2.95 -9.53 -1.69
CA ILE A 169 -2.14 -9.79 -0.49
C ILE A 169 -2.12 -8.57 0.44
N ALA A 170 -2.01 -7.36 -0.11
CA ALA A 170 -2.06 -6.14 0.68
C ALA A 170 -3.39 -6.04 1.46
N LYS A 171 -4.51 -6.35 0.79
CA LYS A 171 -5.83 -6.43 1.40
C LYS A 171 -5.91 -7.52 2.48
N GLU A 172 -5.42 -8.73 2.20
CA GLU A 172 -5.41 -9.84 3.16
C GLU A 172 -4.64 -9.48 4.45
N LYS A 173 -3.48 -8.82 4.30
CA LYS A 173 -2.61 -8.43 5.41
C LYS A 173 -3.02 -7.13 6.09
N GLY A 174 -3.96 -6.38 5.51
CA GLY A 174 -4.38 -5.08 6.03
C GLY A 174 -3.29 -4.01 5.91
N VAL A 175 -2.46 -4.08 4.87
CA VAL A 175 -1.43 -3.08 4.55
C VAL A 175 -1.82 -2.31 3.29
N LEU A 176 -1.23 -1.13 3.12
CA LEU A 176 -1.48 -0.28 1.95
C LEU A 176 -0.44 -0.53 0.86
N LEU A 177 -0.90 -0.61 -0.38
CA LEU A 177 -0.09 -0.50 -1.59
C LEU A 177 -0.60 0.72 -2.37
N TYR A 178 0.24 1.74 -2.54
CA TYR A 178 -0.16 3.00 -3.13
C TYR A 178 0.90 3.56 -4.08
N ASP A 179 0.46 4.21 -5.15
CA ASP A 179 1.35 4.84 -6.13
C ASP A 179 1.50 6.35 -5.95
N ILE A 180 2.55 6.91 -6.55
CA ILE A 180 2.84 8.36 -6.50
C ILE A 180 2.35 9.03 -7.79
N MET A 181 1.06 9.38 -7.84
CA MET A 181 0.45 10.10 -8.97
C MET A 181 0.59 11.63 -8.83
N THR A 182 1.82 12.16 -8.96
CA THR A 182 2.13 13.60 -8.77
C THR A 182 1.23 14.53 -9.58
N GLU A 183 0.95 14.18 -10.83
CA GLU A 183 0.20 15.06 -11.76
C GLU A 183 -1.25 15.29 -11.35
N ARG A 184 -1.83 14.48 -10.46
CA ARG A 184 -3.18 14.74 -9.90
C ARG A 184 -3.25 16.05 -9.12
N PHE A 185 -2.11 16.58 -8.70
CA PHE A 185 -1.99 17.83 -7.95
C PHE A 185 -1.44 18.99 -8.80
N SER A 186 -1.27 18.77 -10.12
CA SER A 186 -0.89 19.84 -11.04
C SER A 186 -2.07 20.78 -11.29
N VAL A 187 -1.80 22.08 -11.39
CA VAL A 187 -2.79 23.11 -11.74
C VAL A 187 -3.50 22.79 -13.06
N THR A 188 -2.82 22.12 -13.99
CA THR A 188 -3.37 21.75 -15.30
C THR A 188 -4.41 20.63 -15.25
N THR A 189 -4.58 19.96 -14.11
CA THR A 189 -5.51 18.82 -13.94
C THR A 189 -6.63 19.12 -12.93
N ILE A 190 -6.50 20.22 -12.17
CA ILE A 190 -7.50 20.64 -11.16
C ILE A 190 -8.51 21.66 -11.74
N LEU A 191 -8.13 22.39 -12.78
CA LEU A 191 -8.97 23.37 -13.48
C LEU A 191 -9.79 22.72 -14.60
#